data_AF-A0A529QSQ9-F1
#
_entry.id   AF-A0A529QSQ9-F1
#
_cell.length_a   1.000
_cell.length_b   1.000
_cell.length_c   1.000
_cell.angle_alpha   90.00
_cell.angle_beta   90.00
_cell.angle_gamma   90.00
#
_symmetry.space_group_name_H-M   'P 1'
#
loop_
_entity.id
_entity.type
_entity.pdbx_description
1 polymer ?
#
loop_
_entity_poly.entity_id
_entity_poly.type
_entity_poly.pdbx_seq_one_letter_code
_entity_poly.pdbx_strand_id
1 'polypeptide(L)'
;MSFVVNAIGVPLYYSGASNHWFSASSPGTFNGSSGNDSIWASSGVNVTMYGGQGDDIYYLYSASNKVVEYAGQGVDTINTWMSYTLPNNVENLVVTNAHNYAFGNALDNIITAKGGGQTLDGGAGNDVLIDGGGGGADTFIIAKGNGSDSIVNFAANDTVRLDGYGFT
;
A
#
# COMPACT_ATOMS: atom_id res chain seq x y z
N MET A 1 15.78 -5.72 -7.67
CA MET A 1 14.51 -5.71 -6.91
C MET A 1 13.47 -6.52 -7.66
N SER A 2 12.50 -7.10 -6.93
CA SER A 2 11.31 -7.71 -7.52
C SER A 2 10.38 -6.61 -8.04
N PHE A 3 9.61 -6.88 -9.09
CA PHE A 3 8.68 -5.91 -9.68
C PHE A 3 7.43 -6.60 -10.23
N VAL A 4 6.39 -5.82 -10.47
CA VAL A 4 5.20 -6.16 -11.27
C VAL A 4 5.04 -5.12 -12.37
N VAL A 5 4.29 -5.44 -13.43
CA VAL A 5 4.10 -4.53 -14.56
C VAL A 5 2.68 -4.00 -14.55
N ASN A 6 2.52 -2.68 -14.66
CA ASN A 6 1.20 -2.05 -14.73
C ASN A 6 0.56 -2.17 -16.12
N ALA A 7 -0.66 -1.64 -16.29
CA ALA A 7 -1.43 -1.81 -17.53
C ALA A 7 -0.78 -1.19 -18.77
N ILE A 8 0.15 -0.23 -18.59
CA ILE A 8 0.85 0.44 -19.69
C ILE A 8 2.24 -0.16 -19.96
N GLY A 9 2.60 -1.27 -19.30
CA GLY A 9 3.87 -1.95 -19.54
C GLY A 9 5.05 -1.40 -18.73
N VAL A 10 4.81 -0.55 -17.74
CA VAL A 10 5.84 0.05 -16.87
C VAL A 10 6.03 -0.80 -15.60
N PRO A 11 7.28 -1.13 -15.22
CA PRO A 11 7.56 -1.82 -13.95
C PRO A 11 7.30 -0.95 -12.72
N LEU A 12 6.56 -1.48 -11.75
CA LEU A 12 6.47 -1.00 -10.37
C LEU A 12 7.27 -1.93 -9.45
N TYR A 13 8.05 -1.36 -8.55
CA TYR A 13 8.99 -2.11 -7.72
C TYR A 13 8.42 -2.35 -6.32
N TYR A 14 8.74 -3.52 -5.76
CA TYR A 14 8.58 -3.75 -4.34
C TYR A 14 9.77 -3.19 -3.57
N SER A 15 9.56 -2.81 -2.31
CA SER A 15 10.64 -2.44 -1.39
C SER A 15 11.74 -3.51 -1.37
N GLY A 16 12.99 -3.05 -1.39
CA GLY A 16 14.16 -3.89 -1.23
C GLY A 16 14.20 -4.64 0.11
N ALA A 17 15.07 -5.63 0.20
CA ALA A 17 15.22 -6.39 1.44
C ALA A 17 15.73 -5.49 2.58
N SER A 18 15.09 -5.58 3.74
CA SER A 18 15.51 -4.82 4.91
C SER A 18 16.88 -5.28 5.40
N ASN A 19 17.71 -4.32 5.81
CA ASN A 19 18.99 -4.53 6.45
C ASN A 19 19.02 -4.01 7.91
N HIS A 20 17.97 -3.29 8.36
CA HIS A 20 17.76 -2.98 9.77
C HIS A 20 16.32 -3.25 10.23
N TRP A 21 16.16 -3.38 11.55
CA TRP A 21 14.88 -3.67 12.20
C TRP A 21 14.70 -2.82 13.45
N PHE A 22 13.59 -2.09 13.52
CA PHE A 22 13.31 -1.14 14.57
C PHE A 22 11.94 -1.34 15.20
N SER A 23 11.80 -0.99 16.48
CA SER A 23 10.51 -0.92 17.16
C SER A 23 10.30 0.48 17.70
N ALA A 24 9.29 1.17 17.16
CA ALA A 24 8.86 2.47 17.65
C ALA A 24 7.83 2.27 18.78
N SER A 25 8.34 2.19 20.01
CA SER A 25 7.58 1.85 21.22
C SER A 25 7.32 3.04 22.14
N SER A 26 7.86 4.22 21.81
CA SER A 26 7.64 5.47 22.55
C SER A 26 6.85 6.47 21.70
N PRO A 27 5.92 7.24 22.30
CA PRO A 27 5.17 8.24 21.55
C PRO A 27 6.11 9.35 21.03
N GLY A 28 5.78 9.90 19.87
CA GLY A 28 6.53 11.01 19.26
C GLY A 28 7.00 10.69 17.84
N THR A 29 8.19 11.18 17.49
CA THR A 29 8.81 10.97 16.17
C THR A 29 9.83 9.84 16.27
N PHE A 30 9.78 8.92 15.32
CA PHE A 30 10.79 7.90 15.09
C PHE A 30 11.45 8.17 13.74
N ASN A 31 12.79 8.27 13.73
CA ASN A 31 13.56 8.36 12.50
C ASN A 31 14.34 7.06 12.35
N GLY A 32 14.18 6.40 11.21
CA GLY A 32 15.00 5.28 10.79
C GLY A 32 16.38 5.75 10.35
N SER A 33 17.03 4.89 9.59
CA SER A 33 18.39 5.03 9.09
C SER A 33 18.39 5.54 7.65
N SER A 34 19.53 5.46 6.96
CA SER A 34 19.57 5.66 5.49
C SER A 34 19.50 4.33 4.72
N GLY A 35 19.39 3.21 5.42
CA GLY A 35 19.28 1.86 4.87
C GLY A 35 17.82 1.46 4.65
N ASN A 36 17.61 0.19 4.35
CA ASN A 36 16.28 -0.38 4.14
C ASN A 36 15.80 -0.92 5.48
N ASP A 37 14.79 -0.30 6.06
CA ASP A 37 14.39 -0.51 7.43
C ASP A 37 13.05 -1.21 7.52
N SER A 38 12.94 -2.21 8.38
CA SER A 38 11.63 -2.67 8.85
C SER A 38 11.31 -1.99 10.17
N ILE A 39 10.22 -1.20 10.22
CA ILE A 39 9.86 -0.37 11.38
C ILE A 39 8.49 -0.81 11.90
N TRP A 40 8.44 -1.33 13.13
CA TRP A 40 7.19 -1.69 13.80
C TRP A 40 6.72 -0.60 14.76
N ALA A 41 5.56 0.00 14.49
CA ALA A 41 4.91 0.91 15.43
C ALA A 41 4.05 0.15 16.43
N SER A 42 4.32 0.32 17.72
CA SER A 42 3.52 -0.32 18.77
C SER A 42 2.09 0.23 18.80
N SER A 43 1.09 -0.65 18.97
CA SER A 43 -0.33 -0.29 18.93
C SER A 43 -0.78 0.66 20.06
N GLY A 44 -0.05 0.69 21.18
CA GLY A 44 -0.37 1.50 22.35
C GLY A 44 0.21 2.92 22.36
N VAL A 45 0.91 3.33 21.30
CA VAL A 45 1.59 4.64 21.24
C VAL A 45 1.30 5.35 19.93
N ASN A 46 1.31 6.68 19.98
CA ASN A 46 1.16 7.52 18.80
C ASN A 46 2.56 7.87 18.27
N VAL A 47 2.93 7.29 17.14
CA VAL A 47 4.24 7.47 16.51
C VAL A 47 4.06 8.06 15.12
N THR A 48 4.87 9.05 14.77
CA THR A 48 5.13 9.47 13.39
C THR A 48 6.48 8.93 12.96
N MET A 49 6.51 8.06 11.95
CA MET A 49 7.71 7.40 11.46
C MET A 49 8.19 8.03 10.17
N TYR A 50 9.51 8.24 10.12
CA TYR A 50 10.27 8.60 8.92
C TYR A 50 11.29 7.49 8.72
N GLY A 51 11.29 6.86 7.56
CA GLY A 51 12.09 5.67 7.27
C GLY A 51 13.53 6.04 6.93
N GLY A 52 13.73 6.83 5.88
CA GLY A 52 15.11 7.06 5.46
C GLY A 52 15.26 7.47 4.01
N GLN A 53 16.37 7.07 3.39
CA GLN A 53 16.56 7.13 1.93
C GLN A 53 16.51 5.72 1.30
N GLY A 54 16.29 4.69 2.12
CA GLY A 54 16.23 3.32 1.65
C GLY A 54 14.80 2.88 1.42
N ASP A 55 14.66 1.64 0.97
CA ASP A 55 13.35 1.03 0.81
C ASP A 55 12.87 0.49 2.15
N ASP A 56 11.91 1.18 2.75
CA ASP A 56 11.44 0.91 4.11
C ASP A 56 10.10 0.16 4.12
N ILE A 57 9.91 -0.64 5.16
CA ILE A 57 8.67 -1.38 5.42
C ILE A 57 8.13 -0.95 6.78
N TYR A 58 7.03 -0.22 6.75
CA TYR A 58 6.33 0.27 7.92
C TYR A 58 5.23 -0.70 8.33
N TYR A 59 5.33 -1.25 9.53
CA TYR A 59 4.29 -2.11 10.11
C TYR A 59 3.44 -1.31 11.09
N LEU A 60 2.19 -1.04 10.71
CA LEU A 60 1.27 -0.22 11.50
C LEU A 60 0.30 -1.11 12.29
N TYR A 61 0.27 -0.92 13.61
CA TYR A 61 -0.63 -1.65 14.50
C TYR A 61 -1.70 -0.77 15.16
N SER A 62 -1.80 0.51 14.80
CA SER A 62 -2.85 1.43 15.24
C SER A 62 -3.10 2.52 14.21
N ALA A 63 -4.37 2.95 14.07
CA ALA A 63 -4.76 4.10 13.25
C ALA A 63 -4.16 5.43 13.73
N SER A 64 -3.63 5.48 14.96
CA SER A 64 -2.90 6.65 15.45
C SER A 64 -1.43 6.69 15.01
N ASN A 65 -0.91 5.62 14.41
CA ASN A 65 0.44 5.60 13.82
C ASN A 65 0.42 6.24 12.44
N LYS A 66 1.46 7.03 12.16
CA LYS A 66 1.60 7.78 10.91
C LYS A 66 2.95 7.49 10.27
N VAL A 67 2.95 7.46 8.95
CA VAL A 67 4.16 7.41 8.11
C VAL A 67 4.25 8.73 7.37
N VAL A 68 5.46 9.28 7.30
CA VAL A 68 5.78 10.46 6.50
C VAL A 68 7.00 10.14 5.67
N GLU A 69 6.81 10.18 4.35
CA GLU A 69 7.85 9.91 3.35
C GLU A 69 8.07 11.16 2.50
N TYR A 70 9.32 11.49 2.19
CA TYR A 70 9.63 12.56 1.24
C TYR A 70 9.91 11.98 -0.14
N ALA A 71 9.68 12.81 -1.17
CA ALA A 71 9.86 12.37 -2.55
C ALA A 71 11.31 11.93 -2.84
N GLY A 72 11.45 10.77 -3.50
CA GLY A 72 12.75 10.24 -3.93
C GLY A 72 13.56 9.58 -2.82
N GLN A 73 12.91 9.13 -1.75
CA GLN A 73 13.54 8.47 -0.61
C GLN A 73 13.54 6.94 -0.66
N GLY A 74 13.17 6.32 -1.77
CA GLY A 74 13.17 4.88 -1.91
C GLY A 74 11.88 4.40 -2.54
N VAL A 75 11.63 3.10 -2.39
CA VAL A 75 10.35 2.45 -2.67
C VAL A 75 9.84 1.84 -1.38
N ASP A 76 8.77 2.40 -0.85
CA ASP A 76 8.33 2.14 0.52
C ASP A 76 7.04 1.34 0.58
N THR A 77 6.92 0.51 1.61
CA THR A 77 5.74 -0.33 1.84
C THR A 77 5.12 -0.04 3.20
N ILE A 78 3.81 0.22 3.21
CA ILE A 78 3.01 0.14 4.43
C ILE A 78 2.36 -1.23 4.52
N ASN A 79 2.62 -1.94 5.62
CA ASN A 79 1.98 -3.20 5.96
C ASN A 79 1.07 -3.00 7.18
N THR A 80 -0.21 -3.30 7.03
CA THR A 80 -1.15 -3.19 8.13
C THR A 80 -2.27 -4.22 8.05
N TRP A 81 -3.02 -4.35 9.14
CA TRP A 81 -4.19 -5.22 9.26
C TRP A 81 -5.51 -4.45 9.19
N MET A 82 -5.48 -3.12 9.24
CA MET A 82 -6.66 -2.27 9.21
C MET A 82 -6.84 -1.64 7.84
N SER A 83 -8.01 -1.04 7.62
CA SER A 83 -8.24 -0.22 6.44
C SER A 83 -7.26 0.95 6.36
N TYR A 84 -6.77 1.26 5.17
CA TYR A 84 -5.71 2.25 5.00
C TYR A 84 -5.75 2.97 3.65
N THR A 85 -5.31 4.23 3.67
CA THR A 85 -5.04 5.04 2.48
C THR A 85 -3.59 5.48 2.54
N LEU A 86 -2.82 5.24 1.48
CA LEU A 86 -1.42 5.61 1.43
C LEU A 86 -1.25 7.12 1.61
N PRO A 87 -0.29 7.57 2.44
CA PRO A 87 0.15 8.96 2.42
C PRO A 87 0.89 9.24 1.11
N ASN A 88 1.16 10.52 0.82
CA ASN A 88 1.99 10.89 -0.33
C ASN A 88 3.38 10.24 -0.23
N ASN A 89 3.96 9.96 -1.39
CA ASN A 89 5.34 9.45 -1.55
C ASN A 89 5.58 8.03 -1.01
N VAL A 90 4.55 7.25 -0.68
CA VAL A 90 4.70 5.82 -0.38
C VAL A 90 4.12 5.02 -1.55
N GLU A 91 4.87 4.05 -2.06
CA GLU A 91 4.54 3.36 -3.31
C GLU A 91 3.66 2.12 -3.09
N ASN A 92 3.79 1.43 -1.95
CA ASN A 92 3.21 0.11 -1.79
C ASN A 92 2.35 -0.02 -0.53
N LEU A 93 1.23 -0.75 -0.66
CA LEU A 93 0.32 -1.04 0.45
C LEU A 93 0.02 -2.54 0.54
N VAL A 94 0.08 -3.08 1.75
CA VAL A 94 -0.39 -4.43 2.08
C VAL A 94 -1.40 -4.36 3.22
N VAL A 95 -2.64 -4.78 2.97
CA VAL A 95 -3.70 -4.89 3.98
C VAL A 95 -4.03 -6.36 4.24
N THR A 96 -4.03 -6.79 5.50
CA THR A 96 -4.02 -8.22 5.85
C THR A 96 -5.31 -8.79 6.45
N ASN A 97 -6.15 -8.01 7.14
CA ASN A 97 -7.45 -8.52 7.60
C ASN A 97 -8.56 -8.33 6.57
N ALA A 98 -9.60 -9.17 6.68
CA ALA A 98 -10.80 -9.14 5.87
C ALA A 98 -11.66 -7.87 6.06
N HIS A 99 -12.54 -7.58 5.09
CA HIS A 99 -13.52 -6.48 5.09
C HIS A 99 -12.93 -5.08 5.32
N ASN A 100 -11.78 -4.80 4.71
CA ASN A 100 -11.12 -3.50 4.79
C ASN A 100 -11.06 -2.81 3.42
N TYR A 101 -10.68 -1.53 3.43
CA TYR A 101 -10.24 -0.85 2.21
C TYR A 101 -8.71 -0.71 2.16
N ALA A 102 -8.17 -0.77 0.95
CA ALA A 102 -6.77 -0.54 0.65
C ALA A 102 -6.67 0.46 -0.50
N PHE A 103 -6.42 1.73 -0.15
CA PHE A 103 -6.41 2.83 -1.10
C PHE A 103 -5.00 3.38 -1.32
N GLY A 104 -4.69 3.68 -2.58
CA GLY A 104 -3.43 4.30 -2.98
C GLY A 104 -3.43 5.81 -2.84
N ASN A 105 -2.50 6.44 -3.55
CA ASN A 105 -2.28 7.88 -3.58
C ASN A 105 -2.30 8.42 -5.03
N ALA A 106 -1.39 9.33 -5.38
CA ALA A 106 -1.32 9.92 -6.71
C ALA A 106 -0.14 9.38 -7.55
N LEU A 107 0.60 8.41 -7.02
CA LEU A 107 1.69 7.70 -7.68
C LEU A 107 1.18 6.37 -8.23
N ASP A 108 1.97 5.74 -9.11
CA ASP A 108 1.74 4.36 -9.49
C ASP A 108 2.04 3.44 -8.28
N ASN A 109 1.03 2.77 -7.75
CA ASN A 109 1.10 1.97 -6.53
C ASN A 109 1.00 0.46 -6.77
N ILE A 110 1.66 -0.33 -5.91
CA ILE A 110 1.35 -1.75 -5.76
C ILE A 110 0.50 -1.94 -4.50
N ILE A 111 -0.75 -2.35 -4.68
CA ILE A 111 -1.68 -2.58 -3.57
C ILE A 111 -2.03 -4.06 -3.51
N THR A 112 -1.68 -4.71 -2.41
CA THR A 112 -2.00 -6.12 -2.15
C THR A 112 -2.98 -6.24 -0.99
N ALA A 113 -4.15 -6.81 -1.25
CA ALA A 113 -5.11 -7.13 -0.21
C ALA A 113 -5.06 -8.64 0.09
N LYS A 114 -4.60 -9.02 1.29
CA LYS A 114 -4.42 -10.43 1.69
C LYS A 114 -5.58 -11.03 2.47
N GLY A 115 -6.46 -10.18 3.01
CA GLY A 115 -7.74 -10.60 3.59
C GLY A 115 -8.81 -10.66 2.50
N GLY A 116 -9.95 -11.27 2.79
CA GLY A 116 -11.08 -11.29 1.87
C GLY A 116 -12.08 -10.16 2.02
N GLY A 117 -12.92 -9.92 1.01
CA GLY A 117 -13.99 -8.92 1.09
C GLY A 117 -13.48 -7.49 1.05
N GLN A 118 -12.37 -7.26 0.36
CA GLN A 118 -11.62 -6.01 0.36
C GLN A 118 -12.18 -5.04 -0.67
N THR A 119 -11.99 -3.75 -0.42
CA THR A 119 -12.18 -2.71 -1.44
C THR A 119 -10.85 -2.10 -1.79
N LEU A 120 -10.40 -2.28 -3.03
CA LEU A 120 -9.14 -1.74 -3.54
C LEU A 120 -9.42 -0.55 -4.45
N ASP A 121 -8.65 0.52 -4.31
CA ASP A 121 -8.64 1.69 -5.19
C ASP A 121 -7.19 2.15 -5.34
N GLY A 122 -6.68 2.21 -6.57
CA GLY A 122 -5.32 2.67 -6.85
C GLY A 122 -5.12 4.15 -6.52
N GLY A 123 -6.20 4.94 -6.51
CA GLY A 123 -6.08 6.39 -6.54
C GLY A 123 -5.74 6.83 -7.95
N ALA A 124 -4.90 7.85 -8.11
CA ALA A 124 -4.43 8.28 -9.42
C ALA A 124 -3.05 7.67 -9.70
N GLY A 125 -2.73 7.40 -10.97
CA GLY A 125 -1.55 6.65 -11.34
C GLY A 125 -1.92 5.49 -12.26
N ASN A 126 -0.95 4.67 -12.63
CA ASN A 126 -1.17 3.42 -13.34
C ASN A 126 -0.81 2.28 -12.40
N ASP A 127 -1.80 1.80 -11.66
CA ASP A 127 -1.59 0.98 -10.47
C ASP A 127 -1.58 -0.52 -10.77
N VAL A 128 -1.11 -1.29 -9.80
CA VAL A 128 -1.27 -2.75 -9.77
C VAL A 128 -2.04 -3.15 -8.51
N LEU A 129 -3.28 -3.58 -8.71
CA LEU A 129 -4.19 -4.03 -7.65
C LEU A 129 -4.21 -5.55 -7.60
N ILE A 130 -3.83 -6.13 -6.46
CA ILE A 130 -3.58 -7.56 -6.31
C ILE A 130 -4.52 -8.14 -5.25
N ASP A 131 -5.36 -9.11 -5.65
CA ASP A 131 -5.93 -10.08 -4.69
C ASP A 131 -4.80 -11.02 -4.23
N GLY A 132 -4.51 -10.97 -2.93
CA GLY A 132 -3.49 -11.75 -2.25
C GLY A 132 -3.90 -13.18 -1.91
N GLY A 133 -5.09 -13.63 -2.30
CA GLY A 133 -5.60 -14.98 -2.10
C GLY A 133 -6.25 -15.21 -0.75
N GLY A 134 -6.82 -14.15 -0.14
CA GLY A 134 -7.49 -14.22 1.16
C GLY A 134 -8.84 -14.95 1.15
N GLY A 135 -9.35 -15.28 -0.04
CA GLY A 135 -10.74 -15.69 -0.26
C GLY A 135 -11.70 -14.52 -0.12
N GLY A 136 -13.02 -14.75 -0.14
CA GLY A 136 -13.98 -13.65 -0.10
C GLY A 136 -14.08 -12.91 -1.45
N ALA A 137 -15.10 -12.06 -1.59
CA ALA A 137 -15.39 -11.33 -2.83
C ALA A 137 -14.83 -9.91 -2.73
N ASP A 138 -13.78 -9.62 -3.48
CA ASP A 138 -13.13 -8.33 -3.46
C ASP A 138 -13.76 -7.37 -4.49
N THR A 139 -13.66 -6.07 -4.22
CA THR A 139 -14.15 -5.00 -5.11
C THR A 139 -12.98 -4.13 -5.52
N PHE A 140 -12.73 -4.06 -6.83
CA PHE A 140 -11.72 -3.22 -7.45
C PHE A 140 -12.38 -1.98 -8.04
N ILE A 141 -12.06 -0.81 -7.53
CA ILE A 141 -12.58 0.47 -8.00
C ILE A 141 -11.69 0.96 -9.13
N ILE A 142 -12.28 1.24 -10.29
CA ILE A 142 -11.62 1.88 -11.42
C ILE A 142 -12.37 3.17 -11.72
N ALA A 143 -11.71 4.30 -11.48
CA ALA A 143 -12.32 5.62 -11.61
C ALA A 143 -11.88 6.33 -12.89
N LYS A 144 -12.81 7.01 -13.55
CA LYS A 144 -12.51 7.78 -14.76
C LYS A 144 -11.54 8.92 -14.46
N GLY A 145 -10.40 8.93 -15.14
CA GLY A 145 -9.38 9.98 -15.03
C GLY A 145 -8.27 9.68 -14.02
N ASN A 146 -8.35 8.53 -13.34
CA ASN A 146 -7.33 8.11 -12.39
C ASN A 146 -6.14 7.39 -13.04
N GLY A 147 -6.27 6.90 -14.27
CA GLY A 147 -5.17 6.29 -15.03
C GLY A 147 -5.55 4.90 -15.51
N SER A 148 -4.58 4.02 -15.69
CA SER A 148 -4.79 2.66 -16.23
C SER A 148 -4.21 1.61 -15.31
N ASP A 149 -5.09 0.90 -14.62
CA ASP A 149 -4.69 -0.06 -13.58
C ASP A 149 -4.69 -1.50 -14.11
N SER A 150 -3.79 -2.31 -13.56
CA SER A 150 -3.76 -3.75 -13.74
C SER A 150 -4.36 -4.43 -12.52
N ILE A 151 -5.34 -5.30 -12.73
CA ILE A 151 -5.86 -6.18 -11.68
C ILE A 151 -5.24 -7.56 -11.82
N VAL A 152 -4.58 -8.04 -10.77
CA VAL A 152 -3.86 -9.31 -10.73
C VAL A 152 -4.57 -10.26 -9.76
N ASN A 153 -4.68 -11.53 -10.18
CA ASN A 153 -5.36 -12.62 -9.45
C ASN A 153 -6.88 -12.43 -9.24
N PHE A 154 -7.57 -11.69 -10.11
CA PHE A 154 -9.03 -11.53 -10.03
C PHE A 154 -9.76 -12.89 -9.98
N ALA A 155 -10.50 -13.11 -8.90
CA ALA A 155 -11.28 -14.32 -8.66
C ALA A 155 -12.69 -14.22 -9.26
N ALA A 156 -13.36 -15.37 -9.42
CA ALA A 156 -14.68 -15.43 -10.05
C ALA A 156 -15.79 -14.69 -9.28
N ASN A 157 -15.59 -14.48 -7.98
CA ASN A 157 -16.51 -13.79 -7.09
C ASN A 157 -16.14 -12.32 -6.86
N ASP A 158 -15.05 -11.84 -7.46
CA ASP A 158 -14.67 -10.44 -7.37
C ASP A 158 -15.52 -9.58 -8.29
N THR A 159 -15.51 -8.28 -8.03
CA THR A 159 -16.25 -7.29 -8.80
C THR A 159 -15.34 -6.13 -9.17
N VAL A 160 -15.48 -5.64 -10.40
CA VAL A 160 -14.93 -4.35 -10.80
C VAL A 160 -16.04 -3.30 -10.73
N ARG A 161 -15.83 -2.26 -9.91
CA ARG A 161 -16.73 -1.11 -9.83
C ARG A 161 -16.17 0.04 -10.65
N LEU A 162 -16.88 0.40 -11.72
CA LEU A 162 -16.51 1.52 -12.57
C LEU A 162 -17.14 2.81 -12.06
N ASP A 163 -16.31 3.71 -11.53
CA ASP A 163 -16.77 4.99 -10.99
C ASP A 163 -16.56 6.11 -12.02
N GLY A 164 -17.62 6.87 -12.31
CA GLY A 164 -17.56 7.97 -13.30
C GLY A 164 -17.62 7.53 -14.78
N TYR A 165 -17.95 6.26 -15.04
CA TYR A 165 -18.22 5.74 -16.38
C TYR A 165 -19.74 5.67 -16.64
N GLY A 166 -20.15 6.01 -17.86
CA GLY A 166 -21.52 5.79 -18.34
C GLY A 166 -21.53 4.74 -19.43
N PHE A 167 -22.55 3.88 -19.43
CA PHE A 167 -22.83 3.00 -20.56
C PHE A 167 -23.95 3.64 -21.36
N THR A 168 -23.64 4.10 -22.57
CA THR A 168 -24.61 4.60 -23.55
C THR A 168 -24.68 3.66 -24.73
#